data_AF-A0A2S8ZPC6-F1
#
_entry.id   AF-A0A2S8ZPC6-F1
#
_cell.length_a   1.000
_cell.length_b   1.000
_cell.length_c   1.000
_cell.angle_alpha   90.00
_cell.angle_beta   90.00
_cell.angle_gamma   90.00
#
_symmetry.space_group_name_H-M   'P 1'
#
loop_
_entity.id
_entity.type
_entity.pdbx_description
1 polymer ?
#
loop_
_entity_poly.entity_id
_entity_poly.type
_entity_poly.pdbx_seq_one_letter_code
_entity_poly.pdbx_strand_id
1 'polypeptide(L)' 'MKTKENIIQLGSSLPLGSKKLIAESLGMNYRTVDNILKGKEARVTNVMKVLKEAKRILKEYEDITNS' A
#
# COMPACT_ATOMS: atom_id res chain seq x y z
N MET A 1 0.36 9.19 16.42
CA MET A 1 0.94 10.00 15.32
C MET A 1 1.79 9.17 14.35
N LYS A 2 2.82 8.44 14.82
CA LYS A 2 3.76 7.67 13.98
C LYS A 2 3.11 6.74 12.93
N THR A 3 2.01 6.07 13.25
CA THR A 3 1.39 5.08 12.34
C THR A 3 0.85 5.70 11.06
N LYS A 4 0.26 6.90 11.13
CA LYS A 4 -0.34 7.56 9.96
C LYS A 4 0.73 8.08 9.00
N GLU A 5 1.77 8.70 9.55
CA GLU A 5 2.93 9.17 8.79
C GLU A 5 3.62 8.01 8.08
N ASN A 6 3.81 6.88 8.76
CA ASN A 6 4.40 5.68 8.16
C ASN A 6 3.57 5.11 6.99
N ILE A 7 2.23 5.16 7.09
CA ILE A 7 1.34 4.71 6.01
C ILE A 7 1.45 5.63 4.80
N ILE A 8 1.49 6.94 5.03
CA ILE A 8 1.64 7.95 3.96
C ILE A 8 3.01 7.79 3.28
N GLN A 9 4.08 7.61 4.06
CA GLN A 9 5.42 7.36 3.53
C GLN A 9 5.45 6.11 2.66
N LEU A 10 4.89 5.00 3.13
CA LEU A 10 4.78 3.77 2.34
C LEU A 10 4.00 4.02 1.04
N GLY A 11 2.89 4.76 1.10
CA GLY A 11 2.09 5.12 -0.06
C GLY A 11 2.85 5.92 -1.13
N SER A 12 3.84 6.72 -0.71
CA SER A 12 4.70 7.52 -1.60
C SER A 12 5.91 6.75 -2.14
N SER A 13 6.39 5.74 -1.41
CA SER A 13 7.51 4.87 -1.83
C SER A 13 7.10 3.80 -2.84
N LEU A 14 5.79 3.55 -3.00
CA LEU A 14 5.30 2.54 -3.92
C LEU A 14 5.54 2.93 -5.39
N PRO A 15 6.01 1.98 -6.23
CA PRO A 15 6.15 2.20 -7.66
C PRO A 15 4.85 2.61 -8.35
N LEU A 16 4.95 3.26 -9.51
CA LEU A 16 3.81 3.63 -10.32
C LEU A 16 2.93 2.39 -10.63
N GLY A 17 1.62 2.54 -10.51
CA GLY A 17 0.66 1.45 -10.74
C GLY A 17 0.46 0.50 -9.55
N SER A 18 1.31 0.51 -8.53
CA SER A 18 1.22 -0.41 -7.38
C SER A 18 -0.13 -0.35 -6.67
N LYS A 19 -0.73 0.83 -6.54
CA LYS A 19 -2.05 0.98 -5.89
C LYS A 19 -3.15 0.21 -6.62
N LYS A 20 -3.07 0.12 -7.95
CA LYS A 20 -4.01 -0.66 -8.79
C LYS A 20 -3.78 -2.15 -8.58
N LEU A 21 -2.52 -2.60 -8.60
CA LEU A 21 -2.15 -3.99 -8.34
C LEU A 21 -2.59 -4.46 -6.95
N ILE A 22 -2.41 -3.63 -5.91
CA ILE A 22 -2.88 -3.93 -4.56
C ILE A 22 -4.41 -4.10 -4.54
N ALA A 23 -5.13 -3.21 -5.23
CA ALA A 23 -6.59 -3.26 -5.29
C ALA A 23 -7.07 -4.55 -5.97
N GLU A 24 -6.45 -4.92 -7.10
CA GLU A 24 -6.77 -6.15 -7.85
C GLU A 24 -6.43 -7.41 -7.03
N SER A 25 -5.23 -7.48 -6.45
CA SER A 25 -4.77 -8.61 -5.62
C SER A 25 -5.69 -8.86 -4.41
N LEU A 26 -6.17 -7.78 -3.78
CA LEU A 26 -7.00 -7.88 -2.58
C LEU A 26 -8.51 -7.92 -2.87
N GLY A 27 -8.93 -7.84 -4.14
CA GLY A 27 -10.35 -7.72 -4.51
C GLY A 27 -11.03 -6.48 -3.90
N MET A 28 -10.28 -5.39 -3.73
CA MET A 28 -10.75 -4.15 -3.11
C MET A 28 -10.94 -3.05 -4.14
N ASN A 29 -11.80 -2.07 -3.81
CA ASN A 29 -11.91 -0.87 -4.62
C ASN A 29 -10.61 -0.05 -4.54
N TYR A 30 -10.11 0.40 -5.69
CA TYR A 30 -8.94 1.28 -5.79
C TYR A 30 -9.01 2.49 -4.86
N ARG A 31 -10.17 3.15 -4.77
CA ARG A 31 -10.37 4.32 -3.90
C ARG A 31 -10.20 3.98 -2.43
N THR A 32 -10.54 2.76 -2.01
CA THR A 32 -10.30 2.29 -0.64
C THR A 32 -8.81 2.15 -0.37
N VAL A 33 -8.05 1.54 -1.28
CA VAL A 33 -6.59 1.41 -1.18
C VAL A 33 -5.92 2.77 -1.17
N ASP A 34 -6.29 3.68 -2.08
CA ASP A 34 -5.74 5.03 -2.14
C ASP A 34 -6.04 5.84 -0.87
N ASN A 35 -7.26 5.73 -0.33
CA ASN A 35 -7.62 6.39 0.93
C ASN A 35 -6.79 5.86 2.11
N ILE A 36 -6.59 4.53 2.21
CA ILE A 36 -5.77 3.91 3.25
C ILE A 36 -4.34 4.42 3.14
N LEU A 37 -3.73 4.39 1.95
CA LEU A 37 -2.36 4.83 1.73
C LEU A 37 -2.18 6.36 1.89
N LYS A 38 -3.26 7.14 1.83
CA LYS A 38 -3.28 8.56 2.22
C LYS A 38 -3.48 8.78 3.73
N GLY A 39 -3.52 7.71 4.51
CA GLY A 39 -3.70 7.76 5.96
C GLY A 39 -5.11 8.16 6.39
N LYS A 40 -6.12 7.96 5.54
CA LYS A 40 -7.53 8.11 5.94
C LYS A 40 -7.99 6.91 6.77
N GLU A 41 -9.00 7.15 7.58
CA GLU A 41 -9.58 6.12 8.43
C GLU A 41 -10.23 5.00 7.60
N ALA A 42 -9.99 3.76 8.02
CA ALA A 42 -10.55 2.56 7.45
C ALA A 42 -10.58 1.46 8.52
N ARG A 43 -11.30 0.37 8.24
CA ARG A 43 -11.30 -0.81 9.12
C ARG A 43 -9.87 -1.34 9.25
N VAL A 44 -9.43 -1.60 10.48
CA VAL A 44 -8.07 -2.06 10.80
C VAL A 44 -7.69 -3.31 10.00
N THR A 45 -8.64 -4.21 9.77
CA THR A 45 -8.45 -5.41 8.93
C THR A 45 -8.07 -5.07 7.48
N ASN A 46 -8.68 -4.05 6.88
CA ASN A 46 -8.35 -3.60 5.53
C ASN A 46 -7.00 -2.88 5.51
N VAL A 47 -6.71 -2.06 6.54
CA VAL A 47 -5.41 -1.40 6.69
C VAL A 47 -4.30 -2.45 6.71
N MET A 48 -4.41 -3.48 7.55
CA MET A 48 -3.40 -4.55 7.63
C MET A 48 -3.20 -5.29 6.32
N LYS A 49 -4.28 -5.63 5.60
CA LYS A 49 -4.21 -6.28 4.28
C LYS A 49 -3.45 -5.42 3.26
N VAL A 50 -3.82 -4.13 3.16
CA VAL A 50 -3.18 -3.20 2.23
C VAL A 50 -1.71 -3.00 2.55
N LEU A 51 -1.34 -2.84 3.82
CA LEU A 51 0.06 -2.65 4.22
C LEU A 51 0.91 -3.88 3.97
N LYS A 52 0.38 -5.09 4.20
CA LYS A 52 1.09 -6.34 3.92
C LYS A 52 1.41 -6.45 2.43
N GLU A 53 0.42 -6.17 1.59
CA GLU A 53 0.57 -6.27 0.13
C GLU A 53 1.46 -5.17 -0.45
N ALA A 54 1.33 -3.94 0.04
CA ALA A 54 2.22 -2.84 -0.32
C ALA A 54 3.70 -3.16 -0.03
N LYS A 55 3.99 -3.77 1.14
CA LYS A 55 5.35 -4.20 1.49
C LYS A 55 5.86 -5.31 0.58
N ARG A 56 5.00 -6.27 0.19
CA ARG A 56 5.36 -7.34 -0.76
C ARG A 56 5.80 -6.75 -2.10
N ILE A 57 4.99 -5.86 -2.67
CA ILE A 57 5.27 -5.22 -3.96
C ILE A 57 6.53 -4.35 -3.89
N LEU A 58 6.71 -3.59 -2.80
CA LEU A 58 7.90 -2.76 -2.63
C LEU A 58 9.16 -3.62 -2.61
N LYS A 59 9.14 -4.75 -1.89
CA LYS A 59 10.24 -5.70 -1.86
C LYS A 59 10.53 -6.29 -3.25
N GLU A 60 9.50 -6.72 -3.98
CA GLU A 60 9.68 -7.26 -5.35
C GLU A 60 10.32 -6.22 -6.28
N TYR A 61 9.95 -4.96 -6.14
CA TYR A 61 10.56 -3.87 -6.90
C TYR A 61 12.02 -3.62 -6.51
N GLU A 62 12.33 -3.59 -5.21
CA GLU A 62 13.69 -3.46 -4.70
C GLU A 62 14.59 -4.63 -5.17
N ASP A 63 14.07 -5.86 -5.14
CA ASP A 63 14.80 -7.04 -5.59
C ASP A 63 15.12 -6.93 -7.10
N ILE A 64 14.20 -6.44 -7.93
CA ILE A 64 14.43 -6.26 -9.38
C ILE A 64 15.41 -5.11 -9.67
N THR A 65 15.31 -4.01 -8.93
CA THR A 65 16.11 -2.79 -9.19
C THR A 65 17.53 -2.86 -8.62
N ASN A 66 17.76 -3.69 -7.60
CA ASN A 66 19.08 -3.92 -7.01
C ASN A 66 19.78 -5.19 -7.55
N SER A 67 19.20 -5.86 -8.56
CA SER A 67 19.80 -7.00 -9.27
C SER A 67 20.66 -6.58 -10.46
#